data_AF-A0A852RGL9-F1
#
_entry.id   AF-A0A852RGL9-F1
#
_cell.length_a   1.000
_cell.length_b   1.000
_cell.length_c   1.000
_cell.angle_alpha   90.00
_cell.angle_beta   90.00
_cell.angle_gamma   90.00
#
_symmetry.space_group_name_H-M   'P 1'
#
loop_
_entity.id
_entity.type
_entity.pdbx_description
1 polymer ?
#
loop_
_entity_poly.entity_id
_entity_poly.type
_entity_poly.pdbx_seq_one_letter_code
_entity_poly.pdbx_strand_id
1 'polypeptide(L)'
;MGLVVSAGGAGVEDLPPFDAGALLSQWGIAPLPLIITAWATGLYVVGVLTLRRRGDSWPVGRSIAWGVGMLAFYLATSSGLAAYDTVLVSVHMVQHMVLSMVVPLSLALGAPVTLALRTLPRRPRGWLLTLLHSRLAKVLGFPPLTFGLYVISPWALYFSGWYEASLRSTYVHEMMHVHLVVVGALFFWPIVGVDPLPGRVAHPFRVLLTVMTLPFHAFLGVTIMGQKTLLGGDWYPSLHDGPLGAWLPDPYDDQKLAGGILWGAGDLVGLVFFVVLFAQWVRSSMKEAEREDRRLDRLERQGQRAASEVTPADPAPSE
;
A
#
# COMPACT_ATOMS: atom_id res chain seq x y z
N MET A 1 11.67 -18.13 -26.78
CA MET A 1 11.15 -16.89 -26.18
C MET A 1 9.92 -16.49 -26.98
N GLY A 2 8.79 -17.14 -26.70
CA GLY A 2 7.54 -16.93 -27.43
C GLY A 2 6.77 -15.80 -26.76
N LEU A 3 6.50 -14.72 -27.50
CA LEU A 3 5.69 -13.62 -27.03
C LEU A 3 4.23 -14.03 -27.22
N VAL A 4 3.63 -14.59 -26.17
CA VAL A 4 2.21 -14.96 -26.17
C VAL A 4 1.40 -13.68 -25.96
N VAL A 5 0.89 -13.13 -27.06
CA VAL A 5 -0.17 -12.12 -27.02
C VAL A 5 -1.45 -12.86 -26.69
N SER A 6 -1.79 -13.00 -25.40
CA SER A 6 -3.08 -13.56 -24.99
C SER A 6 -4.16 -12.49 -25.15
N ALA A 7 -4.75 -12.43 -26.34
CA ALA A 7 -6.14 -12.08 -26.47
C ALA A 7 -6.94 -13.33 -26.06
N GLY A 8 -7.81 -13.20 -25.06
CA GLY A 8 -8.38 -14.30 -24.29
C GLY A 8 -8.82 -15.52 -25.11
N GLY A 9 -8.51 -16.71 -24.60
CA GLY A 9 -9.12 -17.96 -25.04
C GLY A 9 -8.21 -19.20 -25.06
N ALA A 10 -6.89 -19.04 -25.11
CA ALA A 10 -5.96 -20.17 -25.01
C ALA A 10 -5.08 -20.01 -23.77
N GLY A 11 -4.98 -21.05 -22.92
CA GLY A 11 -3.80 -21.19 -22.06
C GLY A 11 -3.99 -21.36 -20.55
N VAL A 12 -5.17 -21.77 -20.05
CA VAL A 12 -5.23 -22.35 -18.69
C VAL A 12 -4.92 -23.85 -18.76
N GLU A 13 -5.49 -24.57 -19.72
CA GLU A 13 -5.40 -26.04 -19.83
C GLU A 13 -3.99 -26.60 -20.09
N ASP A 14 -3.07 -25.78 -20.60
CA ASP A 14 -1.68 -26.17 -20.96
C ASP A 14 -0.62 -25.60 -20.00
N LEU A 15 -1.02 -25.10 -18.83
CA LEU A 15 -0.05 -24.53 -17.89
C LEU A 15 0.86 -25.64 -17.31
N PRO A 16 2.18 -25.43 -17.31
CA PRO A 16 3.09 -26.37 -16.65
C PRO A 16 2.88 -26.35 -15.13
N PRO A 17 3.39 -27.36 -14.41
CA PRO A 17 3.37 -27.35 -12.95
C PRO A 17 3.95 -26.05 -12.38
N PHE A 18 3.32 -25.54 -11.33
CA PHE A 18 3.75 -24.30 -10.71
C PHE A 18 5.10 -24.46 -9.99
N ASP A 19 6.11 -23.75 -10.48
CA ASP A 19 7.43 -23.65 -9.86
C ASP A 19 8.04 -22.25 -10.02
N ALA A 20 9.24 -22.04 -9.48
CA ALA A 20 9.94 -20.76 -9.60
C ALA A 20 10.30 -20.40 -11.04
N GLY A 21 10.46 -21.40 -11.92
CA GLY A 21 10.68 -21.20 -13.35
C GLY A 21 9.44 -20.63 -14.04
N ALA A 22 8.26 -21.16 -13.71
CA ALA A 22 6.96 -20.74 -14.23
C ALA A 22 6.66 -19.28 -13.90
N LEU A 23 7.06 -18.80 -12.70
CA LEU A 23 6.96 -17.39 -12.33
C LEU A 23 7.70 -16.45 -13.29
N LEU A 24 8.83 -16.92 -13.84
CA LEU A 24 9.70 -16.14 -14.72
C LEU A 24 9.45 -16.43 -16.21
N SER A 25 8.87 -17.57 -16.56
CA SER A 25 8.67 -17.97 -17.95
C SER A 25 7.27 -17.65 -18.47
N GLN A 26 6.25 -17.63 -17.61
CA GLN A 26 4.88 -17.32 -18.00
C GLN A 26 4.67 -15.81 -17.97
N TRP A 27 4.34 -15.23 -19.12
CA TRP A 27 4.07 -13.81 -19.26
C TRP A 27 2.84 -13.59 -20.12
N GLY A 28 1.98 -12.70 -19.65
CA GLY A 28 0.84 -12.19 -20.39
C GLY A 28 0.97 -10.69 -20.64
N ILE A 29 0.24 -10.20 -21.64
CA ILE A 29 0.07 -8.76 -21.85
C ILE A 29 -1.33 -8.40 -21.40
N ALA A 30 -1.47 -7.95 -20.16
CA ALA A 30 -2.70 -7.36 -19.66
C ALA A 30 -2.73 -5.87 -20.07
N PRO A 31 -3.62 -5.44 -20.99
CA PRO A 31 -3.56 -4.09 -21.54
C PRO A 31 -3.73 -3.00 -20.48
N LEU A 32 -4.66 -3.19 -19.54
CA LEU A 32 -4.94 -2.21 -18.50
C LEU A 32 -3.76 -2.04 -17.52
N PRO A 33 -3.22 -3.10 -16.89
CA PRO A 33 -2.02 -2.99 -16.06
C PRO A 33 -0.79 -2.45 -16.80
N LEU A 34 -0.59 -2.84 -18.05
CA LEU A 34 0.52 -2.33 -18.87
C LEU A 34 0.40 -0.81 -19.09
N ILE A 35 -0.79 -0.34 -19.47
CA ILE A 35 -1.06 1.09 -19.67
C ILE A 35 -0.84 1.86 -18.36
N ILE A 36 -1.39 1.38 -17.24
CA ILE A 36 -1.22 2.02 -15.93
C ILE A 36 0.27 2.10 -15.57
N THR A 37 1.01 0.99 -15.68
CA THR A 37 2.44 0.93 -15.36
C THR A 37 3.26 1.89 -16.22
N ALA A 38 3.04 1.87 -17.54
CA ALA A 38 3.78 2.68 -18.49
C ALA A 38 3.53 4.18 -18.28
N TRP A 39 2.26 4.58 -18.13
CA TRP A 39 1.91 5.99 -17.90
C TRP A 39 2.38 6.49 -16.55
N ALA A 40 2.13 5.73 -15.48
CA ALA A 40 2.54 6.13 -14.13
C ALA A 40 4.06 6.25 -14.03
N THR A 41 4.81 5.28 -14.56
CA THR A 41 6.29 5.31 -14.59
C THR A 41 6.80 6.43 -15.48
N GLY A 42 6.25 6.60 -16.69
CA GLY A 42 6.65 7.65 -17.62
C GLY A 42 6.46 9.05 -17.03
N LEU A 43 5.29 9.33 -16.45
CA LEU A 43 5.00 10.61 -15.80
C LEU A 43 5.94 10.87 -14.61
N TYR A 44 6.23 9.84 -13.81
CA TYR A 44 7.16 9.97 -12.69
C TYR A 44 8.58 10.28 -13.17
N VAL A 45 9.09 9.56 -14.18
CA VAL A 45 10.41 9.80 -14.77
C VAL A 45 10.49 11.20 -15.38
N VAL A 46 9.48 11.63 -16.14
CA VAL A 46 9.41 12.99 -16.68
C VAL A 46 9.44 14.03 -15.57
N GLY A 47 8.73 13.82 -14.46
CA GLY A 47 8.78 14.68 -13.29
C GLY A 47 10.18 14.79 -12.70
N VAL A 48 10.85 13.65 -12.46
CA VAL A 48 12.22 13.61 -11.92
C VAL A 48 13.21 14.30 -12.86
N LEU A 49 13.15 14.02 -14.16
CA LEU A 49 14.01 14.65 -15.17
C LEU A 49 13.77 16.16 -15.25
N THR A 50 12.51 16.60 -15.12
CA THR A 50 12.16 18.03 -15.11
C THR A 50 12.79 18.74 -13.91
N LEU A 51 12.76 18.14 -12.71
CA LEU A 51 13.45 18.71 -11.55
C LEU A 51 14.96 18.77 -11.76
N ARG A 52 15.57 17.67 -12.22
CA ARG A 52 17.02 17.62 -12.46
C ARG A 52 17.47 18.67 -13.47
N ARG A 53 16.71 18.88 -14.56
CA ARG A 53 17.00 19.93 -15.56
C ARG A 53 16.91 21.34 -15.01
N ARG A 54 16.14 21.58 -13.94
CA ARG A 54 16.05 22.87 -13.24
C ARG A 54 17.16 23.06 -12.19
N GLY A 55 18.02 22.06 -11.97
CA GLY A 55 19.03 22.06 -10.90
C GLY A 55 18.50 21.62 -9.54
N ASP A 56 17.25 21.18 -9.45
CA ASP A 56 16.63 20.71 -8.22
C ASP A 56 17.03 19.26 -7.92
N SER A 57 17.28 18.96 -6.65
CA SER A 57 17.49 17.59 -6.18
C SER A 57 16.16 16.87 -5.89
N TRP A 58 16.13 15.59 -6.23
CA TRP A 58 15.06 14.66 -5.85
C TRP A 58 15.68 13.44 -5.14
N PRO A 59 15.20 13.05 -3.95
CA PRO A 59 15.77 11.93 -3.21
C PRO A 59 15.69 10.61 -4.00
N VAL A 60 16.85 9.97 -4.23
CA VAL A 60 16.93 8.72 -5.01
C VAL A 60 16.07 7.61 -4.40
N GLY A 61 15.99 7.53 -3.08
CA GLY A 61 15.15 6.54 -2.38
C GLY A 61 13.67 6.62 -2.76
N ARG A 62 13.14 7.81 -3.10
CA ARG A 62 11.76 7.95 -3.58
C ARG A 62 11.58 7.37 -4.98
N SER A 63 12.55 7.59 -5.86
CA SER A 63 12.53 7.00 -7.21
C SER A 63 12.67 5.49 -7.17
N ILE A 64 13.51 4.95 -6.28
CA ILE A 64 13.63 3.50 -6.06
C ILE A 64 12.30 2.94 -5.55
N ALA A 65 11.70 3.54 -4.51
CA ALA A 65 10.43 3.09 -3.97
C ALA A 65 9.31 3.10 -5.03
N TRP A 66 9.21 4.16 -5.83
CA TRP A 66 8.28 4.22 -6.94
C TRP A 66 8.50 3.11 -7.96
N GLY A 67 9.76 2.89 -8.37
CA GLY A 67 10.13 1.84 -9.30
C GLY A 67 9.80 0.45 -8.78
N VAL A 68 10.07 0.17 -7.50
CA VAL A 68 9.70 -1.08 -6.83
C VAL A 68 8.18 -1.29 -6.85
N GLY A 69 7.40 -0.25 -6.52
CA GLY A 69 5.94 -0.35 -6.53
C GLY A 69 5.36 -0.64 -7.92
N MET A 70 5.84 0.06 -8.95
CA MET A 70 5.39 -0.15 -10.34
C MET A 70 5.86 -1.50 -10.90
N LEU A 71 7.09 -1.92 -10.58
CA LEU A 71 7.58 -3.23 -10.96
C LEU A 71 6.78 -4.34 -10.29
N ALA A 72 6.52 -4.24 -8.98
CA ALA A 72 5.71 -5.20 -8.25
C ALA A 72 4.28 -5.29 -8.80
N PHE A 73 3.66 -4.15 -9.13
CA PHE A 73 2.35 -4.10 -9.77
C PHE A 73 2.35 -4.83 -11.12
N TYR A 74 3.32 -4.55 -11.98
CA TYR A 74 3.43 -5.18 -13.29
C TYR A 74 3.71 -6.68 -13.20
N LEU A 75 4.63 -7.10 -12.31
CA LEU A 75 4.90 -8.52 -12.09
C LEU A 75 3.65 -9.24 -11.57
N ALA A 76 2.96 -8.68 -10.58
CA ALA A 76 1.74 -9.28 -10.04
C ALA A 76 0.62 -9.44 -11.09
N THR A 77 0.57 -8.58 -12.11
CA THR A 77 -0.52 -8.54 -13.10
C THR A 77 -0.16 -9.04 -14.50
N SER A 78 1.10 -9.41 -14.74
CA SER A 78 1.56 -9.84 -16.07
C SER A 78 2.60 -10.97 -16.09
N SER A 79 3.17 -11.34 -14.93
CA SER A 79 4.08 -12.51 -14.84
C SER A 79 3.32 -13.80 -14.52
N GLY A 80 4.03 -14.87 -14.16
CA GLY A 80 3.41 -16.12 -13.72
C GLY A 80 2.44 -15.94 -12.55
N LEU A 81 2.59 -14.90 -11.70
CA LEU A 81 1.57 -14.61 -10.69
C LEU A 81 0.18 -14.41 -11.32
N ALA A 82 0.09 -13.70 -12.43
CA ALA A 82 -1.15 -13.45 -13.15
C ALA A 82 -1.60 -14.63 -14.02
N ALA A 83 -0.68 -15.54 -14.37
CA ALA A 83 -1.05 -16.75 -15.12
C ALA A 83 -1.70 -17.82 -14.21
N TYR A 84 -1.30 -17.87 -12.94
CA TYR A 84 -1.74 -18.89 -11.98
C TYR A 84 -2.73 -18.36 -10.92
N ASP A 85 -3.06 -17.07 -10.90
CA ASP A 85 -3.97 -16.47 -9.91
C ASP A 85 -5.41 -17.01 -9.96
N THR A 86 -5.84 -17.53 -11.10
CA THR A 86 -7.15 -18.18 -11.28
C THR A 86 -7.06 -19.70 -11.22
N VAL A 87 -5.86 -20.25 -10.99
CA VAL A 87 -5.60 -21.69 -10.96
C VAL A 87 -5.27 -22.18 -9.55
N LEU A 88 -4.57 -21.34 -8.76
CA LEU A 88 -4.21 -21.59 -7.38
C LEU A 88 -4.66 -20.41 -6.52
N VAL A 89 -5.53 -20.68 -5.54
CA VAL A 89 -5.96 -19.70 -4.52
C VAL A 89 -4.76 -19.20 -3.73
N SER A 90 -3.75 -20.05 -3.48
CA SER A 90 -2.52 -19.62 -2.81
C SER A 90 -1.76 -18.55 -3.61
N VAL A 91 -1.65 -18.71 -4.93
CA VAL A 91 -1.04 -17.71 -5.82
C VAL A 91 -1.89 -16.45 -5.90
N HIS A 92 -3.21 -16.59 -6.01
CA HIS A 92 -4.13 -15.46 -5.87
C HIS A 92 -3.86 -14.67 -4.60
N MET A 93 -3.67 -15.34 -3.48
CA MET A 93 -3.44 -14.67 -2.20
C MET A 93 -2.10 -13.94 -2.17
N VAL A 94 -1.03 -14.50 -2.74
CA VAL A 94 0.25 -13.78 -2.89
C VAL A 94 0.06 -12.52 -3.73
N GLN A 95 -0.60 -12.64 -4.88
CA GLN A 95 -0.88 -11.51 -5.77
C GLN A 95 -1.72 -10.44 -5.04
N HIS A 96 -2.75 -10.85 -4.31
CA HIS A 96 -3.57 -9.97 -3.48
C HIS A 96 -2.71 -9.21 -2.46
N MET A 97 -1.82 -9.88 -1.73
CA MET A 97 -0.95 -9.25 -0.73
C MET A 97 0.01 -8.23 -1.36
N VAL A 98 0.58 -8.56 -2.52
CA VAL A 98 1.45 -7.64 -3.26
C VAL A 98 0.68 -6.38 -3.69
N LEU A 99 -0.51 -6.55 -4.27
CA LEU A 99 -1.33 -5.45 -4.78
C LEU A 99 -1.96 -4.59 -3.67
N SER A 100 -2.35 -5.18 -2.54
CA SER A 100 -3.01 -4.46 -1.45
C SER A 100 -2.03 -3.82 -0.46
N MET A 101 -0.78 -4.32 -0.37
CA MET A 101 0.20 -3.84 0.60
C MET A 101 1.47 -3.28 -0.04
N VAL A 102 2.21 -4.13 -0.78
CA VAL A 102 3.56 -3.79 -1.26
C VAL A 102 3.53 -2.65 -2.27
N VAL A 103 2.63 -2.75 -3.25
CA VAL A 103 2.45 -1.72 -4.28
C VAL A 103 2.09 -0.38 -3.63
N PRO A 104 0.94 -0.22 -2.94
CA PRO A 104 0.51 1.08 -2.43
C PRO A 104 1.48 1.70 -1.42
N LEU A 105 2.12 0.90 -0.57
CA LEU A 105 3.15 1.38 0.35
C LEU A 105 4.36 1.97 -0.41
N SER A 106 4.84 1.25 -1.42
CA SER A 106 5.96 1.69 -2.26
C SER A 106 5.62 2.95 -3.05
N LEU A 107 4.39 3.07 -3.56
CA LEU A 107 3.92 4.26 -4.26
C LEU A 107 3.81 5.47 -3.32
N ALA A 108 3.32 5.29 -2.09
CA ALA A 108 3.25 6.35 -1.10
C ALA A 108 4.64 6.89 -0.72
N LEU A 109 5.64 6.01 -0.59
CA LEU A 109 7.03 6.38 -0.36
C LEU A 109 7.65 7.12 -1.56
N GLY A 110 7.15 6.88 -2.77
CA GLY A 110 7.56 7.55 -4.00
C GLY A 110 7.22 9.04 -4.06
N ALA A 111 6.30 9.53 -3.22
CA ALA A 111 5.84 10.92 -3.16
C ALA A 111 5.39 11.54 -4.51
N PRO A 112 4.61 10.82 -5.34
CA PRO A 112 4.25 11.29 -6.67
C PRO A 112 3.40 12.58 -6.64
N VAL A 113 2.60 12.83 -5.60
CA VAL A 113 1.82 14.07 -5.51
C VAL A 113 2.73 15.27 -5.30
N THR A 114 3.73 15.14 -4.42
CA THR A 114 4.78 16.15 -4.21
C THR A 114 5.55 16.40 -5.49
N LEU A 115 5.94 15.33 -6.21
CA LEU A 115 6.65 15.44 -7.48
C LEU A 115 5.79 16.20 -8.52
N ALA A 116 4.53 15.84 -8.66
CA ALA A 116 3.58 16.50 -9.56
C ALA A 116 3.42 17.98 -9.21
N LEU A 117 3.22 18.33 -7.93
CA LEU A 117 3.08 19.72 -7.49
C LEU A 117 4.32 20.59 -7.76
N ARG A 118 5.52 20.00 -7.76
CA ARG A 118 6.78 20.71 -8.05
C ARG A 118 7.07 20.85 -9.55
N THR A 119 6.51 19.98 -10.38
CA THR A 119 6.87 19.88 -11.81
C THR A 119 5.79 20.41 -12.74
N LEU A 120 4.51 20.25 -12.39
CA LEU A 120 3.38 20.64 -13.22
C LEU A 120 3.31 22.15 -13.46
N PRO A 121 2.91 22.58 -14.67
CA PRO A 121 2.65 23.99 -14.96
C PRO A 121 1.40 24.49 -14.20
N ARG A 122 1.21 25.82 -14.17
CA ARG A 122 0.23 26.51 -13.32
C ARG A 122 -1.19 25.95 -13.40
N ARG A 123 -1.70 25.67 -14.61
CA ARG A 123 -3.06 25.14 -14.81
C ARG A 123 -3.24 23.74 -14.21
N PRO A 124 -2.56 22.66 -14.67
CA PRO A 124 -2.75 21.33 -14.10
C PRO A 124 -2.35 21.25 -12.62
N ARG A 125 -1.38 22.04 -12.16
CA ARG A 125 -1.09 22.17 -10.72
C ARG A 125 -2.29 22.71 -9.94
N GLY A 126 -2.99 23.69 -10.49
CA GLY A 126 -4.23 24.22 -9.89
C GLY A 126 -5.31 23.15 -9.77
N TRP A 127 -5.51 22.33 -10.81
CA TRP A 127 -6.49 21.24 -10.80
C TRP A 127 -6.16 20.19 -9.75
N LEU A 128 -4.89 19.80 -9.65
CA LEU A 128 -4.41 18.88 -8.62
C LEU A 128 -4.65 19.46 -7.21
N LEU A 129 -4.37 20.74 -6.99
CA LEU A 129 -4.65 21.40 -5.70
C LEU A 129 -6.16 21.43 -5.40
N THR A 130 -7.01 21.73 -6.37
CA THR A 130 -8.47 21.70 -6.20
C THR A 130 -8.94 20.30 -5.82
N LEU A 131 -8.42 19.25 -6.46
CA LEU A 131 -8.72 17.87 -6.13
C LEU A 131 -8.31 17.52 -4.69
N LEU A 132 -7.08 17.87 -4.30
CA LEU A 132 -6.55 17.60 -2.96
C LEU A 132 -7.31 18.32 -1.84
N HIS A 133 -7.90 19.48 -2.13
CA HIS A 133 -8.72 20.24 -1.18
C HIS A 133 -10.23 19.96 -1.28
N SER A 134 -10.64 19.07 -2.18
CA SER A 134 -12.05 18.72 -2.39
C SER A 134 -12.64 17.99 -1.18
N ARG A 135 -13.98 18.02 -1.06
CA ARG A 135 -14.70 17.24 -0.04
C ARG A 135 -14.44 15.75 -0.19
N LEU A 136 -14.41 15.26 -1.44
CA LEU A 136 -14.12 13.86 -1.73
C LEU A 136 -12.75 13.44 -1.21
N ALA A 137 -11.71 14.23 -1.45
CA ALA A 137 -10.37 13.95 -0.93
C ALA A 137 -10.31 14.00 0.61
N LYS A 138 -11.10 14.86 1.27
CA LYS A 138 -11.21 14.88 2.73
C LYS A 138 -11.90 13.63 3.29
N VAL A 139 -12.96 13.16 2.63
CA VAL A 139 -13.67 11.93 3.01
C VAL A 139 -12.78 10.71 2.76
N LEU A 140 -12.22 10.58 1.56
CA LEU A 140 -11.32 9.48 1.21
C LEU A 140 -9.98 9.54 1.94
N GLY A 141 -9.59 10.69 2.48
CA GLY A 141 -8.44 10.83 3.37
C GLY A 141 -8.77 10.57 4.85
N PHE A 142 -10.03 10.34 5.22
CA PHE A 142 -10.43 10.16 6.61
C PHE A 142 -9.95 8.79 7.14
N PRO A 143 -9.01 8.74 8.11
CA PRO A 143 -8.34 7.49 8.48
C PRO A 143 -9.26 6.35 8.95
N PRO A 144 -10.33 6.60 9.74
CA PRO A 144 -11.27 5.54 10.10
C PRO A 144 -12.01 4.94 8.89
N LEU A 145 -12.34 5.76 7.88
CA LEU A 145 -12.97 5.25 6.65
C LEU A 145 -11.98 4.39 5.87
N THR A 146 -10.76 4.85 5.68
CA THR A 146 -9.75 4.11 4.90
C THR A 146 -9.33 2.82 5.60
N PHE A 147 -9.20 2.85 6.93
CA PHE A 147 -9.03 1.64 7.75
C PHE A 147 -10.22 0.68 7.60
N GLY A 148 -11.45 1.18 7.70
CA GLY A 148 -12.66 0.37 7.50
C GLY A 148 -12.71 -0.26 6.11
N LEU A 149 -12.44 0.50 5.06
CA LEU A 149 -12.35 -0.01 3.69
C LEU A 149 -11.26 -1.09 3.56
N TYR A 150 -10.09 -0.86 4.14
CA TYR A 150 -8.97 -1.79 4.09
C TYR A 150 -9.28 -3.11 4.80
N VAL A 151 -9.92 -3.07 5.97
CA VAL A 151 -10.31 -4.27 6.72
C VAL A 151 -11.51 -4.98 6.10
N ILE A 152 -12.54 -4.25 5.66
CA ILE A 152 -13.80 -4.85 5.19
C ILE A 152 -13.68 -5.37 3.76
N SER A 153 -12.90 -4.73 2.89
CA SER A 153 -12.77 -5.13 1.48
C SER A 153 -12.42 -6.61 1.27
N PRO A 154 -11.41 -7.19 1.94
CA PRO A 154 -11.09 -8.60 1.74
C PRO A 154 -12.18 -9.53 2.31
N TRP A 155 -12.89 -9.15 3.37
CA TRP A 155 -14.07 -9.89 3.83
C TRP A 155 -15.19 -9.86 2.78
N ALA A 156 -15.49 -8.67 2.24
CA ALA A 156 -16.48 -8.54 1.18
C ALA A 156 -16.08 -9.38 -0.05
N LEU A 157 -14.80 -9.35 -0.44
CA LEU A 157 -14.30 -10.08 -1.60
C LEU A 157 -14.58 -11.59 -1.49
N TYR A 158 -14.23 -12.19 -0.34
CA TYR A 158 -14.31 -13.64 -0.16
C TYR A 158 -15.67 -14.15 0.30
N PHE A 159 -16.51 -13.32 0.94
CA PHE A 159 -17.79 -13.75 1.53
C PHE A 159 -19.05 -13.21 0.84
N SER A 160 -18.95 -12.39 -0.21
CA SER A 160 -20.11 -11.85 -0.95
C SER A 160 -20.32 -12.41 -2.36
N GLY A 161 -19.40 -13.24 -2.85
CA GLY A 161 -19.39 -13.76 -4.23
C GLY A 161 -18.59 -12.93 -5.23
N TRP A 162 -18.00 -11.80 -4.82
CA TRP A 162 -17.15 -10.97 -5.70
C TRP A 162 -15.94 -11.72 -6.24
N TYR A 163 -15.32 -12.57 -5.40
CA TYR A 163 -14.21 -13.40 -5.85
C TYR A 163 -14.62 -14.43 -6.90
N GLU A 164 -15.76 -15.09 -6.71
CA GLU A 164 -16.26 -16.01 -7.75
C GLU A 164 -16.59 -15.27 -9.06
N ALA A 165 -17.16 -14.07 -8.95
CA ALA A 165 -17.42 -13.22 -10.11
C ALA A 165 -16.13 -12.79 -10.83
N SER A 166 -15.02 -12.58 -10.12
CA SER A 166 -13.73 -12.27 -10.75
C SER A 166 -13.16 -13.45 -11.52
N LEU A 167 -13.32 -14.69 -11.03
CA LEU A 167 -12.88 -15.90 -11.74
C LEU A 167 -13.58 -16.06 -13.10
N ARG A 168 -14.85 -15.66 -13.17
CA ARG A 168 -15.69 -15.82 -14.38
C ARG A 168 -15.66 -14.62 -15.32
N SER A 169 -15.08 -13.49 -14.92
CA SER A 169 -15.09 -12.25 -15.70
C SER A 169 -13.77 -11.49 -15.59
N THR A 170 -13.04 -11.42 -16.70
CA THR A 170 -11.79 -10.65 -16.81
C THR A 170 -11.97 -9.20 -16.38
N TYR A 171 -13.12 -8.58 -16.70
CA TYR A 171 -13.38 -7.20 -16.28
C TYR A 171 -13.47 -7.09 -14.74
N VAL A 172 -14.21 -8.00 -14.09
CA VAL A 172 -14.34 -8.00 -12.62
C VAL A 172 -13.00 -8.29 -11.97
N HIS A 173 -12.21 -9.20 -12.55
CA HIS A 173 -10.85 -9.51 -12.11
C HIS A 173 -9.91 -8.30 -12.15
N GLU A 174 -9.89 -7.58 -13.26
CA GLU A 174 -9.09 -6.36 -13.39
C GLU A 174 -9.57 -5.25 -12.44
N MET A 175 -10.88 -5.11 -12.25
CA MET A 175 -11.44 -4.15 -11.30
C MET A 175 -11.11 -4.52 -9.85
N MET A 176 -11.02 -5.81 -9.52
CA MET A 176 -10.53 -6.29 -8.24
C MET A 176 -9.07 -5.85 -8.04
N HIS A 177 -8.17 -6.02 -9.01
CA HIS A 177 -6.79 -5.54 -8.91
C HIS A 177 -6.71 -4.03 -8.65
N VAL A 178 -7.46 -3.25 -9.41
CA VAL A 178 -7.54 -1.79 -9.22
C VAL A 178 -8.06 -1.46 -7.82
N HIS A 179 -9.13 -2.12 -7.37
CA HIS A 179 -9.71 -1.93 -6.03
C HIS A 179 -8.68 -2.19 -4.93
N LEU A 180 -7.93 -3.30 -5.01
CA LEU A 180 -6.91 -3.65 -4.01
C LEU A 180 -5.83 -2.57 -3.89
N VAL A 181 -5.31 -2.10 -5.04
CA VAL A 181 -4.30 -1.04 -5.06
C VAL A 181 -4.87 0.28 -4.55
N VAL A 182 -6.10 0.64 -4.95
CA VAL A 182 -6.76 1.90 -4.53
C VAL A 182 -7.03 1.90 -3.04
N VAL A 183 -7.64 0.85 -2.49
CA VAL A 183 -7.93 0.75 -1.06
C VAL A 183 -6.65 0.71 -0.24
N GLY A 184 -5.65 -0.05 -0.67
CA GLY A 184 -4.33 -0.05 -0.03
C GLY A 184 -3.68 1.33 -0.08
N ALA A 185 -3.77 2.05 -1.21
CA ALA A 185 -3.24 3.41 -1.33
C ALA A 185 -3.96 4.35 -0.37
N LEU A 186 -5.29 4.33 -0.31
CA LEU A 186 -6.09 5.14 0.61
C LEU A 186 -5.71 4.91 2.08
N PHE A 187 -5.36 3.67 2.44
CA PHE A 187 -4.91 3.32 3.79
C PHE A 187 -3.46 3.76 4.07
N PHE A 188 -2.50 3.37 3.23
CA PHE A 188 -1.08 3.59 3.50
C PHE A 188 -0.63 5.03 3.29
N TRP A 189 -1.20 5.78 2.34
CA TRP A 189 -0.70 7.12 2.01
C TRP A 189 -0.77 8.12 3.17
N PRO A 190 -1.90 8.27 3.88
CA PRO A 190 -1.99 9.18 5.03
C PRO A 190 -1.09 8.75 6.19
N ILE A 191 -0.84 7.44 6.34
CA ILE A 191 0.02 6.87 7.38
C ILE A 191 1.50 7.13 7.07
N VAL A 192 1.93 6.93 5.82
CA VAL A 192 3.28 7.26 5.37
C VAL A 192 3.50 8.78 5.44
N GLY A 193 2.52 9.58 4.99
CA GLY A 193 2.45 11.02 5.22
C GLY A 193 3.52 11.86 4.51
N VAL A 194 4.23 11.28 3.52
CA VAL A 194 5.28 11.97 2.74
C VAL A 194 4.66 13.04 1.83
N ASP A 195 3.55 12.71 1.16
CA ASP A 195 2.81 13.65 0.33
C ASP A 195 1.90 14.59 1.15
N PRO A 196 1.63 15.82 0.65
CA PRO A 196 0.78 16.80 1.32
C PRO A 196 -0.72 16.51 1.10
N LEU A 197 -1.18 15.36 1.59
CA LEU A 197 -2.58 14.93 1.47
C LEU A 197 -3.42 15.33 2.70
N PRO A 198 -4.74 15.52 2.53
CA PRO A 198 -5.65 15.63 3.67
C PRO A 198 -5.62 14.35 4.51
N GLY A 199 -5.96 14.44 5.80
CA GLY A 199 -6.04 13.28 6.67
C GLY A 199 -4.71 12.81 7.27
N ARG A 200 -3.68 13.68 7.30
CA ARG A 200 -2.43 13.38 8.01
C ARG A 200 -2.71 12.94 9.45
N VAL A 201 -2.22 11.74 9.76
CA VAL A 201 -2.42 11.10 11.06
C VAL A 201 -1.25 11.45 11.98
N ALA A 202 -1.51 11.70 13.27
CA ALA A 202 -0.43 11.86 14.24
C ALA A 202 0.26 10.51 14.52
N HIS A 203 1.55 10.55 14.91
CA HIS A 203 2.39 9.35 15.02
C HIS A 203 1.78 8.20 15.87
N PRO A 204 1.22 8.44 17.07
CA PRO A 204 0.60 7.36 17.86
C PRO A 204 -0.55 6.67 17.14
N PHE A 205 -1.40 7.45 16.45
CA PHE A 205 -2.54 6.91 15.72
C PHE A 205 -2.12 6.12 14.47
N ARG A 206 -1.00 6.46 13.83
CA ARG A 206 -0.43 5.67 12.73
C ARG A 206 -0.07 4.26 13.22
N VAL A 207 0.63 4.19 14.35
CA VAL A 207 1.01 2.92 14.98
C VAL A 207 -0.23 2.13 15.37
N LEU A 208 -1.21 2.78 16.01
CA LEU A 208 -2.47 2.13 16.40
C LEU A 208 -3.21 1.53 15.19
N LEU A 209 -3.40 2.30 14.12
CA LEU A 209 -4.09 1.83 12.91
C LEU A 209 -3.39 0.63 12.28
N THR A 210 -2.05 0.65 12.19
CA THR A 210 -1.26 -0.48 11.67
C THR A 210 -1.35 -1.71 12.57
N VAL A 211 -1.26 -1.56 13.90
CA VAL A 211 -1.37 -2.70 14.81
C VAL A 211 -2.79 -3.29 14.77
N MET A 212 -3.80 -2.44 14.65
CA MET A 212 -5.19 -2.90 14.56
C MET A 212 -5.46 -3.74 13.31
N THR A 213 -4.70 -3.60 12.20
CA THR A 213 -4.91 -4.46 11.03
C THR A 213 -4.47 -5.90 11.26
N LEU A 214 -3.50 -6.15 12.14
CA LEU A 214 -2.92 -7.48 12.40
C LEU A 214 -3.98 -8.52 12.79
N PRO A 215 -4.79 -8.30 13.86
CA PRO A 215 -5.80 -9.28 14.24
C PRO A 215 -6.81 -9.52 13.12
N PHE A 216 -7.20 -8.49 12.35
CA PHE A 216 -8.17 -8.68 11.26
C PHE A 216 -7.62 -9.57 10.13
N HIS A 217 -6.32 -9.49 9.81
CA HIS A 217 -5.70 -10.39 8.83
C HIS A 217 -5.56 -11.80 9.38
N ALA A 218 -5.14 -11.94 10.64
CA ALA A 218 -5.04 -13.23 11.31
C ALA A 218 -6.41 -13.93 11.37
N PHE A 219 -7.47 -13.23 11.80
CA PHE A 219 -8.82 -13.78 11.85
C PHE A 219 -9.34 -14.17 10.47
N LEU A 220 -9.15 -13.32 9.46
CA LEU A 220 -9.57 -13.64 8.09
C LEU A 220 -8.81 -14.85 7.54
N GLY A 221 -7.48 -14.90 7.72
CA GLY A 221 -6.64 -16.01 7.30
C GLY A 221 -7.05 -17.32 7.96
N VAL A 222 -7.17 -17.34 9.29
CA VAL A 222 -7.62 -18.53 10.05
C VAL A 222 -9.03 -18.96 9.64
N THR A 223 -9.92 -18.01 9.36
CA THR A 223 -11.28 -18.32 8.87
C THR A 223 -11.22 -19.05 7.53
N ILE A 224 -10.45 -18.53 6.57
CA ILE A 224 -10.26 -19.16 5.25
C ILE A 224 -9.61 -20.55 5.40
N MET A 225 -8.61 -20.69 6.27
CA MET A 225 -7.94 -21.98 6.55
C MET A 225 -8.89 -23.05 7.12
N GLY A 226 -9.86 -22.63 7.94
CA GLY A 226 -10.82 -23.53 8.59
C GLY A 226 -12.12 -23.71 7.82
N GLN A 227 -12.30 -23.03 6.68
CA GLN A 227 -13.55 -23.02 5.95
C GLN A 227 -13.75 -24.36 5.22
N LYS A 228 -14.95 -24.94 5.38
CA LYS A 228 -15.36 -26.19 4.71
C LYS A 228 -15.91 -25.99 3.31
N THR A 229 -16.08 -24.74 2.90
CA THR A 229 -16.49 -24.38 1.55
C THR A 229 -15.31 -23.72 0.85
N LEU A 230 -15.11 -24.08 -0.43
CA LEU A 230 -14.04 -23.52 -1.24
C LEU A 230 -14.41 -22.10 -1.70
N LEU A 231 -13.44 -21.20 -1.61
CA LEU A 231 -13.48 -19.91 -2.27
C LEU A 231 -13.55 -20.14 -3.78
N GLY A 232 -14.46 -19.46 -4.47
CA GLY A 232 -14.68 -19.69 -5.90
C GLY A 232 -15.56 -20.91 -6.22
N GLY A 233 -16.10 -21.59 -5.21
CA GLY A 233 -17.10 -22.64 -5.40
C GLY A 233 -16.55 -23.86 -6.15
N ASP A 234 -17.15 -24.16 -7.29
CA ASP A 234 -16.81 -25.31 -8.15
C ASP A 234 -15.61 -25.04 -9.08
N TRP A 235 -15.11 -23.81 -9.14
CA TRP A 235 -14.04 -23.41 -10.04
C TRP A 235 -12.77 -24.25 -9.86
N TYR A 236 -12.20 -24.29 -8.65
CA TYR A 236 -10.96 -25.04 -8.39
C TYR A 236 -11.12 -26.57 -8.47
N PRO A 237 -12.20 -27.17 -7.95
CA PRO A 237 -12.49 -28.58 -8.21
C PRO A 237 -12.56 -28.90 -9.70
N SER A 238 -13.20 -28.06 -10.51
CA SER A 238 -13.32 -28.31 -11.95
C SER A 238 -11.96 -28.29 -12.69
N LEU A 239 -11.01 -27.46 -12.24
CA LEU A 239 -9.65 -27.44 -12.76
C LEU A 239 -8.85 -28.67 -12.32
N HIS A 240 -9.03 -29.09 -11.05
CA HIS A 240 -8.39 -30.27 -10.49
C HIS A 240 -8.90 -31.57 -11.14
N ASP A 241 -10.19 -31.66 -11.48
CA ASP A 241 -10.76 -32.80 -12.19
C ASP A 241 -10.41 -32.81 -13.70
N GLY A 242 -9.89 -31.69 -14.20
CA GLY A 242 -9.51 -31.48 -15.60
C GLY A 242 -8.06 -31.86 -15.94
N PRO A 243 -7.54 -31.39 -17.09
CA PRO A 243 -6.18 -31.70 -17.56
C PRO A 243 -5.05 -31.29 -16.60
N LEU A 244 -5.28 -30.27 -15.77
CA LEU A 244 -4.30 -29.75 -14.81
C LEU A 244 -4.23 -30.57 -13.51
N GLY A 245 -5.20 -31.46 -13.27
CA GLY A 245 -5.30 -32.29 -12.06
C GLY A 245 -4.07 -33.13 -11.74
N ALA A 246 -3.27 -33.47 -12.76
CA ALA A 246 -2.06 -34.28 -12.59
C ALA A 246 -1.01 -33.65 -11.65
N TRP A 247 -1.03 -32.33 -11.49
CA TRP A 247 -0.09 -31.60 -10.63
C TRP A 247 -0.75 -30.61 -9.68
N LEU A 248 -2.02 -30.27 -9.87
CA LEU A 248 -2.73 -29.38 -8.95
C LEU A 248 -2.86 -30.04 -7.57
N PRO A 249 -2.60 -29.31 -6.48
CA PRO A 249 -2.91 -29.80 -5.14
C PRO A 249 -4.42 -29.99 -4.96
N ASP A 250 -4.81 -30.68 -3.90
CA ASP A 250 -6.20 -30.67 -3.44
C ASP A 250 -6.65 -29.22 -3.18
N PRO A 251 -7.80 -28.78 -3.72
CA PRO A 251 -8.26 -27.40 -3.56
C PRO A 251 -8.42 -26.93 -2.10
N TYR A 252 -8.75 -27.82 -1.15
CA TYR A 252 -8.85 -27.46 0.26
C TYR A 252 -7.48 -27.23 0.89
N ASP A 253 -6.48 -28.02 0.51
CA ASP A 253 -5.10 -27.83 0.96
C ASP A 253 -4.53 -26.51 0.40
N ASP A 254 -4.81 -26.18 -0.87
CA ASP A 254 -4.39 -24.90 -1.45
C ASP A 254 -5.08 -23.70 -0.81
N GLN A 255 -6.38 -23.79 -0.51
CA GLN A 255 -7.10 -22.77 0.25
C GLN A 255 -6.54 -22.59 1.66
N LYS A 256 -6.17 -23.70 2.33
CA LYS A 256 -5.53 -23.64 3.64
C LYS A 256 -4.18 -22.95 3.57
N LEU A 257 -3.38 -23.22 2.54
CA LEU A 257 -2.15 -22.48 2.29
C LEU A 257 -2.44 -20.99 2.03
N ALA A 258 -3.45 -20.67 1.22
CA ALA A 258 -3.86 -19.30 0.93
C ALA A 258 -4.22 -18.53 2.21
N GLY A 259 -5.04 -19.09 3.09
CA GLY A 259 -5.37 -18.47 4.37
C GLY A 259 -4.13 -18.25 5.25
N GLY A 260 -3.17 -19.18 5.23
CA GLY A 260 -1.87 -19.02 5.89
C GLY A 260 -1.01 -17.91 5.30
N ILE A 261 -0.99 -17.76 3.97
CA ILE A 261 -0.28 -16.68 3.26
C ILE A 261 -0.88 -15.31 3.63
N LEU A 262 -2.21 -15.20 3.60
CA LEU A 262 -2.93 -13.97 3.98
C LEU A 262 -2.54 -13.50 5.38
N TRP A 263 -2.56 -14.42 6.35
CA TRP A 263 -2.18 -14.13 7.72
C TRP A 263 -0.68 -13.78 7.82
N GLY A 264 0.19 -14.67 7.35
CA GLY A 264 1.64 -14.51 7.51
C GLY A 264 2.20 -13.27 6.82
N ALA A 265 1.71 -12.95 5.62
CA ALA A 265 2.12 -11.74 4.89
C ALA A 265 1.64 -10.46 5.59
N GLY A 266 0.39 -10.44 6.06
CA GLY A 266 -0.16 -9.31 6.80
C GLY A 266 0.64 -9.01 8.07
N ASP A 267 1.00 -10.05 8.82
CA ASP A 267 1.79 -9.91 10.04
C ASP A 267 3.23 -9.47 9.76
N LEU A 268 3.87 -10.06 8.74
CA LEU A 268 5.23 -9.68 8.35
C LEU A 268 5.31 -8.20 7.93
N VAL A 269 4.42 -7.77 7.01
CA VAL A 269 4.39 -6.39 6.54
C VAL A 269 4.01 -5.44 7.67
N GLY A 270 3.00 -5.80 8.46
CA GLY A 270 2.54 -4.99 9.59
C GLY A 270 3.61 -4.82 10.66
N LEU A 271 4.40 -5.86 10.96
CA LEU A 271 5.51 -5.79 11.93
C LEU A 271 6.64 -4.88 11.42
N VAL A 272 7.06 -5.05 10.16
CA VAL A 272 8.08 -4.17 9.55
C VAL A 272 7.62 -2.72 9.60
N PHE A 273 6.36 -2.47 9.24
CA PHE A 273 5.81 -1.13 9.21
C PHE A 273 5.64 -0.54 10.62
N PHE A 274 5.22 -1.35 11.59
CA PHE A 274 5.19 -0.98 13.00
C PHE A 274 6.56 -0.52 13.49
N VAL A 275 7.63 -1.30 13.26
CA VAL A 275 8.99 -0.94 13.68
C VAL A 275 9.40 0.41 13.08
N VAL A 276 9.13 0.63 11.79
CA VAL A 276 9.45 1.89 11.12
C VAL A 276 8.66 3.06 11.72
N LEU A 277 7.34 2.92 11.86
CA LEU A 277 6.48 3.99 12.40
C LEU A 277 6.76 4.29 13.86
N PHE A 278 7.02 3.26 14.66
CA PHE A 278 7.39 3.41 16.07
C PHE A 278 8.74 4.13 16.20
N ALA A 279 9.74 3.75 15.41
CA ALA A 279 11.02 4.46 15.39
C ALA A 279 10.87 5.91 14.91
N GLN A 280 9.96 6.21 13.99
CA GLN A 280 9.64 7.58 13.59
C GLN A 280 8.94 8.35 14.72
N TRP A 281 8.02 7.70 15.42
CA TRP A 281 7.31 8.29 16.55
C TRP A 281 8.28 8.66 17.68
N VAL A 282 9.12 7.73 18.13
CA VAL A 282 10.14 7.99 19.17
C VAL A 282 11.03 9.17 18.79
N ARG A 283 11.55 9.18 17.54
CA ARG A 283 12.37 10.29 17.04
C ARG A 283 11.62 11.63 17.00
N SER A 284 10.33 11.63 16.70
CA SER A 284 9.50 12.83 16.73
C SER A 284 9.28 13.32 18.16
N SER A 285 8.95 12.42 19.08
CA SER A 285 8.70 12.77 20.49
C SER A 285 9.95 13.29 21.19
N MET A 286 11.13 12.73 20.91
CA MET A 286 12.40 13.28 21.43
C MET A 286 12.64 14.72 20.96
N LYS A 287 12.41 15.01 19.67
CA LYS A 287 12.55 16.37 19.12
C LYS A 287 11.52 17.34 19.70
N GLU A 288 10.32 16.86 20.01
CA GLU A 288 9.26 17.67 20.62
C GLU A 288 9.60 17.99 22.08
N ALA A 289 10.08 17.02 22.85
CA ALA A 289 10.59 17.21 24.20
C ALA A 289 11.72 18.25 24.24
N GLU A 290 12.73 18.13 23.37
CA GLU A 290 13.82 19.13 23.29
C GLU A 290 13.32 20.55 22.97
N ARG A 291 12.26 20.69 22.16
CA ARG A 291 11.67 21.99 21.82
C ARG A 291 10.91 22.58 22.99
N GLU A 292 10.23 21.73 23.75
CA GLU A 292 9.48 22.12 24.93
C GLU A 292 10.42 22.53 26.07
N ASP A 293 11.49 21.77 26.32
CA ASP A 293 12.53 22.13 27.28
C ASP A 293 13.12 23.51 26.96
N ARG A 294 13.50 23.74 25.69
CA ARG A 294 13.98 25.07 25.23
C ARG A 294 12.93 26.18 25.38
N ARG A 295 11.64 25.85 25.37
CA ARG A 295 10.56 26.83 25.59
C ARG A 295 10.45 27.17 27.07
N LEU A 296 10.47 26.17 27.94
CA LEU A 296 10.43 26.33 29.40
C LEU A 296 11.64 27.13 29.90
N ASP A 297 12.86 26.81 29.45
CA ASP A 297 14.08 27.57 29.77
C ASP A 297 13.97 29.06 29.43
N ARG A 298 13.30 29.39 28.31
CA ARG A 298 13.09 30.78 27.89
C ARG A 298 12.09 31.48 28.79
N LEU A 299 11.01 30.80 29.20
CA LEU A 299 10.01 31.34 30.10
C LEU A 299 10.57 31.54 31.51
N GLU A 300 11.38 30.61 32.01
CA GLU A 300 12.07 30.74 33.30
C GLU A 300 13.03 31.93 33.31
N ARG A 301 13.85 32.09 32.26
CA ARG A 301 14.74 33.26 32.12
C ARG A 301 13.98 34.58 32.05
N GLN A 302 12.81 34.61 31.41
CA GLN A 302 11.95 35.79 31.37
C GLN A 302 11.35 36.09 32.75
N GLY A 303 10.87 35.07 33.46
CA GLY A 303 10.36 35.20 34.83
C GLY A 303 11.43 35.69 35.82
N GLN A 304 12.65 35.16 35.73
CA GLN A 304 13.78 35.60 36.54
C GLN A 304 14.14 37.07 36.28
N ARG A 305 14.13 37.51 35.01
CA ARG A 305 14.36 38.93 34.64
C ARG A 305 13.28 39.84 35.19
N ALA A 306 12.02 39.47 35.05
CA ALA A 306 10.90 40.24 35.59
C ALA A 306 10.96 40.33 37.13
N ALA A 307 11.33 39.26 37.82
CA ALA A 307 11.51 39.26 39.27
C ALA A 307 12.67 40.16 39.72
N SER A 308 13.77 40.20 38.95
CA SER A 308 14.91 41.09 39.23
C SER A 308 14.60 42.58 38.98
N GLU A 309 13.70 42.91 38.07
CA GLU A 309 13.27 44.30 37.82
C GLU A 309 12.31 44.83 38.90
N VAL A 310 11.56 43.96 39.58
CA VAL A 310 10.58 44.33 40.61
C VAL A 310 11.21 44.50 42.00
N THR A 311 12.41 43.98 42.24
CA THR A 311 13.12 44.16 43.53
C THR A 311 13.99 45.42 43.47
N PRO A 312 13.65 46.53 44.17
CA PRO A 312 14.52 47.70 44.22
C PRO A 312 15.78 47.34 45.00
N ALA A 313 16.95 47.81 44.54
CA ALA A 313 18.18 47.74 45.32
C ALA A 313 17.96 48.42 46.69
N ASP A 314 18.22 47.67 47.76
CA ASP A 314 18.14 48.17 49.14
C ASP A 314 19.06 49.40 49.27
N PRO A 315 18.55 50.58 49.69
CA PRO A 315 19.41 51.76 49.82
C PRO A 315 20.49 51.47 50.87
N ALA A 316 21.75 51.61 50.44
CA ALA A 316 22.92 51.35 51.25
C ALA A 316 22.83 52.05 52.62
N PRO A 317 23.29 51.41 53.71
CA PRO A 317 23.22 52.02 55.03
C PRO A 317 24.07 53.28 55.05
N SER A 318 23.44 54.41 55.36
CA SER A 318 24.10 55.70 55.55
C SER A 318 24.98 55.64 56.80
N GLU A 319 26.29 55.81 56.62
CA GLU A 319 27.26 56.10 57.70
C GLU A 319 27.05 57.50 58.30
#